data_AF-A0A818VBE4-F1
#
_entry.id   AF-A0A818VBE4-F1
#
_cell.length_a   1.000
_cell.length_b   1.000
_cell.length_c   1.000
_cell.angle_alpha   90.00
_cell.angle_beta   90.00
_cell.angle_gamma   90.00
#
_symmetry.space_group_name_H-M   'P 1'
#
loop_
_entity.id
_entity.type
_entity.pdbx_description
1 polymer ?
#
loop_
_entity_poly.entity_id
_entity_poly.type
_entity_poly.pdbx_seq_one_letter_code
_entity_poly.pdbx_strand_id
1 'polypeptide(L)'
;MKHKMMYFFFSIPNPLSINKYDLPTVASLKKFDLQILTKFDIHSLDVILRCMPNRHEISFTFITKNPNTPLIDILFNGNIWQQILINHVPYLNKFNIHISVLTDKELFDLKSVLVSFR
;
A
#
# COMPACT_ATOMS: atom_id res chain seq x y z
N MET A 1 21.18 -4.96 -14.27
CA MET A 1 20.01 -5.06 -13.37
C MET A 1 19.11 -3.86 -13.62
N LYS A 2 17.82 -4.05 -13.94
CA LYS A 2 16.88 -2.91 -14.04
C LYS A 2 16.53 -2.46 -12.62
N HIS A 3 16.91 -1.23 -12.26
CA HIS A 3 16.50 -0.63 -10.98
C HIS A 3 14.98 -0.47 -10.95
N LYS A 4 14.33 -1.03 -9.92
CA LYS A 4 12.91 -0.82 -9.65
C LYS A 4 12.81 0.47 -8.85
N MET A 5 12.15 1.48 -9.40
CA MET A 5 12.01 2.79 -8.76
C MET A 5 10.64 2.83 -8.05
N MET A 6 10.65 3.04 -6.74
CA MET A 6 9.44 3.26 -5.95
C MET A 6 9.30 4.76 -5.73
N TYR A 7 8.17 5.35 -6.11
CA TYR A 7 7.90 6.77 -5.94
C TYR A 7 7.01 6.96 -4.72
N PHE A 8 7.44 7.82 -3.81
CA PHE A 8 6.62 8.24 -2.67
C PHE A 8 6.24 9.71 -2.88
N PHE A 9 4.95 10.00 -2.89
CA PHE A 9 4.45 11.37 -2.97
C PHE A 9 4.05 11.82 -1.58
N PHE A 10 4.68 12.89 -1.11
CA PHE A 10 4.45 13.45 0.21
C PHE A 10 3.92 14.87 0.08
N SER A 11 2.67 15.09 0.46
CA SER A 11 2.06 16.42 0.52
C SER A 11 2.31 17.01 1.91
N ILE A 12 3.47 17.64 2.16
CA ILE A 12 3.84 18.09 3.52
C ILE A 12 4.65 19.38 3.51
N PRO A 13 4.38 20.33 4.42
CA PRO A 13 5.30 21.40 4.76
C PRO A 13 6.50 20.88 5.61
N ASN A 14 7.70 21.34 5.28
CA ASN A 14 9.01 21.04 5.90
C ASN A 14 9.06 21.23 7.45
N PRO A 15 10.03 20.64 8.19
CA PRO A 15 11.09 19.73 7.75
C PRO A 15 10.79 18.25 7.99
N LEU A 16 11.15 17.42 7.02
CA LEU A 16 11.00 15.96 7.02
C LEU A 16 12.15 15.29 7.77
N SER A 17 11.87 14.66 8.91
CA SER A 17 12.76 13.64 9.46
C SER A 17 12.62 12.37 8.61
N ILE A 18 13.73 11.81 8.15
CA ILE A 18 13.79 10.60 7.32
C ILE A 18 14.49 9.49 8.11
N ASN A 19 13.99 8.26 8.05
CA ASN A 19 14.63 7.11 8.70
C ASN A 19 15.70 6.45 7.81
N LYS A 20 16.34 5.39 8.33
CA LYS A 20 17.36 4.61 7.62
C LYS A 20 16.90 3.91 6.32
N TYR A 21 15.61 3.96 6.01
CA TYR A 21 15.00 3.39 4.80
C TYR A 21 14.53 4.49 3.83
N ASP A 22 15.00 5.72 4.00
CA ASP A 22 14.58 6.89 3.22
C ASP A 22 13.06 7.21 3.34
N LEU A 23 12.41 6.76 4.43
CA LEU A 23 11.00 7.00 4.69
C LEU A 23 10.80 8.13 5.70
N PRO A 24 9.85 9.06 5.46
CA PRO A 24 9.60 10.15 6.38
C PRO A 24 8.88 9.70 7.65
N THR A 25 9.45 10.07 8.79
CA THR A 25 8.98 9.72 10.13
C THR A 25 8.18 10.83 10.81
N VAL A 26 7.76 11.86 10.07
CA VAL A 26 7.09 13.01 10.66
C VAL A 26 5.77 12.59 11.30
N ALA A 27 5.64 12.84 12.61
CA ALA A 27 4.43 12.56 13.38
C ALA A 27 3.22 13.41 12.95
N SER A 28 3.46 14.57 12.31
CA SER A 28 2.41 15.50 11.84
C SER A 28 1.76 15.12 10.51
N LEU A 29 2.32 14.15 9.78
CA LEU A 29 1.74 13.63 8.55
C LEU A 29 0.46 12.84 8.87
N LYS A 30 -0.70 13.49 8.73
CA LYS A 30 -2.00 12.86 9.00
C LYS A 30 -2.52 12.00 7.86
N LYS A 31 -2.05 12.26 6.63
CA LYS A 31 -2.45 11.57 5.40
C LYS A 31 -1.23 11.08 4.65
N PHE A 32 -1.31 9.88 4.10
CA PHE A 32 -0.26 9.28 3.28
C PHE A 32 -0.89 8.61 2.05
N ASP A 33 -0.48 9.06 0.87
CA ASP A 33 -0.93 8.50 -0.40
C ASP A 33 0.23 7.71 -1.02
N LEU A 34 0.10 6.37 -1.01
CA LEU A 34 1.08 5.46 -1.60
C LEU A 34 0.63 5.06 -2.99
N GLN A 35 1.42 5.42 -4.01
CA GLN A 35 1.18 5.04 -5.40
C GLN A 35 2.30 4.13 -5.89
N ILE A 36 1.96 2.93 -6.33
CA ILE A 36 2.97 1.96 -6.77
C ILE A 36 2.67 1.49 -8.20
N LEU A 37 3.67 1.68 -9.06
CA LEU A 37 3.62 1.40 -10.51
C LEU A 37 4.54 0.25 -10.94
N THR A 38 5.16 -0.47 -9.99
CA THR A 38 6.16 -1.50 -10.27
C THR A 38 5.89 -2.81 -9.51
N LYS A 39 6.74 -3.83 -9.71
CA LYS A 39 6.68 -5.10 -8.95
C LYS A 39 6.79 -4.81 -7.45
N PHE A 40 5.67 -4.97 -6.75
CA PHE A 40 5.49 -4.65 -5.34
C PHE A 40 4.97 -5.84 -4.57
N ASP A 41 5.66 -6.24 -3.51
CA ASP A 41 5.19 -7.29 -2.61
C ASP A 41 4.61 -6.71 -1.33
N ILE A 42 3.82 -7.56 -0.66
CA ILE A 42 3.19 -7.21 0.61
C ILE A 42 4.21 -6.97 1.72
N HIS A 43 5.41 -7.55 1.64
CA HIS A 43 6.46 -7.31 2.62
C HIS A 43 7.01 -5.88 2.52
N SER A 44 7.08 -5.32 1.32
CA SER A 44 7.46 -3.93 1.10
C SER A 44 6.43 -3.00 1.73
N LEU A 45 5.13 -3.30 1.56
CA LEU A 45 4.05 -2.57 2.22
C LEU A 45 4.20 -2.62 3.75
N ASP A 46 4.43 -3.81 4.28
CA ASP A 46 4.59 -4.06 5.71
C ASP A 46 5.70 -3.18 6.31
N VAL A 47 6.86 -3.16 5.67
CA VAL A 47 8.00 -2.30 6.08
C VAL A 47 7.65 -0.82 6.00
N ILE A 48 6.96 -0.38 4.94
CA ILE A 48 6.54 1.03 4.79
C ILE A 48 5.61 1.43 5.93
N LEU A 49 4.61 0.62 6.23
CA LEU A 49 3.61 0.90 7.27
C LEU A 49 4.23 0.87 8.68
N ARG A 50 5.16 -0.04 8.95
CA ARG A 50 5.96 -0.05 10.19
C ARG A 50 6.70 1.26 10.44
N CYS A 51 7.13 1.93 9.38
CA CYS A 51 7.85 3.19 9.47
C CYS A 51 6.94 4.40 9.70
N MET A 52 5.62 4.22 9.62
CA MET A 52 4.63 5.30 9.72
C MET A 52 3.50 4.98 10.71
N PRO A 53 3.80 4.66 11.99
CA PRO A 53 2.81 4.12 12.92
C PRO A 53 1.72 5.11 13.35
N ASN A 54 1.96 6.42 13.22
CA ASN A 54 1.07 7.48 13.70
C ASN A 54 0.06 7.97 12.64
N ARG A 55 -0.16 7.20 11.57
CA ARG A 55 -1.07 7.59 10.48
C ARG A 55 -2.52 7.37 10.89
N HIS A 56 -3.33 8.37 10.62
CA HIS A 56 -4.77 8.32 10.87
C HIS A 56 -5.51 7.97 9.57
N GLU A 57 -5.06 8.53 8.44
CA GLU A 57 -5.59 8.19 7.12
C GLU A 57 -4.48 7.67 6.19
N ILE A 58 -4.78 6.60 5.47
CA ILE A 58 -3.93 6.05 4.42
C ILE A 58 -4.76 5.86 3.15
N SER A 59 -4.25 6.34 2.03
CA SER A 59 -4.75 5.94 0.71
C SER A 59 -3.69 5.14 -0.02
N PHE A 60 -4.06 3.96 -0.48
CA PHE A 60 -3.20 3.09 -1.26
C PHE A 60 -3.75 2.99 -2.67
N THR A 61 -2.91 3.29 -3.66
CA THR A 61 -3.22 3.13 -5.07
C THR A 61 -2.22 2.17 -5.71
N PHE A 62 -2.73 1.11 -6.31
CA PHE A 62 -1.91 0.11 -6.99
C PHE A 62 -2.46 -0.17 -8.38
N ILE A 63 -1.58 -0.15 -9.38
CA ILE A 63 -1.93 -0.38 -10.78
C ILE A 63 -1.11 -1.55 -11.29
N THR A 64 -1.78 -2.59 -11.80
CA THR A 64 -1.12 -3.77 -12.38
C THR A 64 -1.65 -4.07 -13.78
N LYS A 65 -0.81 -4.69 -14.62
CA LYS A 65 -1.22 -5.27 -15.91
C LYS A 65 -1.43 -6.78 -15.87
N ASN A 66 -1.00 -7.43 -14.79
CA ASN A 66 -1.00 -8.89 -14.66
C ASN A 66 -1.72 -9.28 -13.37
N PRO A 67 -3.05 -9.45 -13.37
CA PRO A 67 -3.80 -9.78 -12.17
C PRO A 67 -3.57 -11.21 -11.68
N ASN A 68 -3.20 -12.15 -12.55
CA ASN A 68 -3.13 -13.57 -12.22
C ASN A 68 -1.77 -13.99 -11.65
N THR A 69 -1.20 -13.19 -10.74
CA THR A 69 0.05 -13.55 -10.07
C THR A 69 -0.21 -13.81 -8.58
N PRO A 70 0.51 -14.74 -7.93
CA PRO A 70 0.33 -15.01 -6.50
C PRO A 70 0.47 -13.77 -5.61
N LEU A 71 1.29 -12.81 -6.07
CA LEU A 71 1.49 -11.51 -5.47
C LEU A 71 0.18 -10.71 -5.36
N ILE A 72 -0.65 -10.79 -6.40
CA ILE A 72 -1.91 -10.08 -6.51
C ILE A 72 -2.97 -10.73 -5.65
N ASP A 73 -3.01 -12.06 -5.57
CA ASP A 73 -3.90 -12.79 -4.65
C ASP A 73 -3.66 -12.36 -3.20
N ILE A 74 -2.40 -12.17 -2.82
CA ILE A 74 -2.01 -11.66 -1.50
C ILE A 74 -2.46 -10.20 -1.32
N LEU A 75 -2.26 -9.34 -2.32
CA LEU A 75 -2.68 -7.93 -2.27
C LEU A 75 -4.20 -7.76 -2.25
N PHE A 76 -4.95 -8.71 -2.80
CA PHE A 76 -6.40 -8.72 -2.77
C PHE A 76 -6.99 -9.50 -1.59
N ASN A 77 -6.17 -9.91 -0.61
CA ASN A 77 -6.64 -10.58 0.58
C ASN A 77 -6.83 -9.57 1.73
N GLY A 78 -8.07 -9.21 2.02
CA GLY A 78 -8.40 -8.26 3.09
C GLY A 78 -7.93 -8.69 4.49
N ASN A 79 -7.86 -9.98 4.79
CA ASN A 79 -7.33 -10.46 6.09
C ASN A 79 -5.85 -10.10 6.27
N ILE A 80 -5.05 -10.22 5.21
CA ILE A 80 -3.62 -9.86 5.25
C ILE A 80 -3.48 -8.36 5.50
N TRP A 81 -4.25 -7.54 4.80
CA TRP A 81 -4.30 -6.09 5.04
C TRP A 81 -4.68 -5.76 6.48
N GLN A 82 -5.74 -6.38 6.99
CA GLN A 82 -6.20 -6.13 8.36
C GLN A 82 -5.11 -6.44 9.38
N GLN A 83 -4.41 -7.57 9.24
CA GLN A 83 -3.29 -7.92 10.12
C GLN A 83 -2.16 -6.89 10.07
N ILE A 84 -1.74 -6.47 8.88
CA ILE A 84 -0.69 -5.47 8.70
C ILE A 84 -1.11 -4.13 9.32
N LEU A 85 -2.34 -3.68 9.06
CA LEU A 85 -2.82 -2.39 9.55
C LEU A 85 -2.95 -2.38 11.08
N ILE A 86 -3.51 -3.42 11.69
CA ILE A 86 -3.62 -3.54 13.16
C ILE A 86 -2.23 -3.53 13.81
N ASN A 87 -1.27 -4.25 13.22
CA ASN A 87 0.06 -4.40 13.82
C ASN A 87 0.95 -3.16 13.67
N HIS A 88 0.74 -2.35 12.62
CA HIS A 88 1.69 -1.32 12.24
C HIS A 88 1.14 0.10 12.26
N VAL A 89 -0.17 0.28 12.15
CA VAL A 89 -0.84 1.58 12.19
C VAL A 89 -2.05 1.53 13.12
N PRO A 90 -1.83 1.35 14.45
CA PRO A 90 -2.91 1.13 15.41
C PRO A 90 -3.86 2.31 15.58
N TYR A 91 -3.48 3.50 15.09
CA TYR A 91 -4.29 4.73 15.16
C TYR A 91 -5.06 5.02 13.85
N LEU A 92 -5.04 4.08 12.90
CA LEU A 92 -5.70 4.25 11.61
C LEU A 92 -7.22 4.30 11.78
N ASN A 93 -7.83 5.40 11.36
CA ASN A 93 -9.28 5.57 11.37
C ASN A 93 -9.90 5.46 9.97
N LYS A 94 -9.08 5.62 8.92
CA LYS A 94 -9.53 5.54 7.54
C LYS A 94 -8.47 4.90 6.65
N PHE A 95 -8.86 3.86 5.94
CA PHE A 95 -8.04 3.21 4.93
C PHE A 95 -8.80 3.21 3.60
N ASN A 96 -8.26 3.89 2.59
CA ASN A 96 -8.80 3.86 1.24
C ASN A 96 -7.87 3.00 0.38
N ILE A 97 -8.44 2.00 -0.29
CA ILE A 97 -7.68 1.16 -1.22
C ILE A 97 -8.26 1.33 -2.62
N HIS A 98 -7.40 1.67 -3.58
CA HIS A 98 -7.72 1.74 -4.99
C HIS A 98 -6.80 0.82 -5.75
N ILE A 99 -7.37 -0.22 -6.37
CA ILE A 99 -6.61 -1.15 -7.19
C ILE A 99 -7.16 -1.11 -8.61
N SER A 100 -6.31 -0.72 -9.55
CA SER A 100 -6.64 -0.72 -10.97
C SER A 100 -5.94 -1.89 -11.65
N VAL A 101 -6.72 -2.77 -12.25
CA VAL A 101 -6.21 -3.88 -13.08
C VAL A 101 -6.43 -3.52 -14.54
N LEU A 102 -5.33 -3.35 -15.26
CA LEU A 102 -5.33 -3.16 -16.71
C LEU A 102 -5.22 -4.54 -17.35
N THR A 103 -6.32 -5.08 -17.85
CA THR A 103 -6.35 -6.39 -18.51
C THR A 103 -6.88 -6.24 -19.93
N ASP A 104 -6.24 -6.93 -20.87
CA ASP A 104 -6.65 -6.91 -22.27
C ASP A 104 -7.62 -8.05 -22.60
N LYS A 105 -7.60 -9.18 -21.84
CA LYS A 105 -8.31 -10.43 -22.19
C LYS A 105 -8.66 -11.39 -21.04
N GLU A 106 -8.27 -11.15 -19.79
CA GLU A 106 -8.46 -12.14 -18.71
C GLU A 106 -9.66 -11.84 -17.80
N LEU A 107 -10.44 -12.89 -17.48
CA LEU A 107 -11.48 -12.89 -16.45
C LEU A 107 -10.83 -12.78 -15.06
N PHE A 108 -11.07 -11.67 -14.38
CA PHE A 108 -10.61 -11.42 -13.02
C PHE A 108 -11.69 -11.85 -12.01
N ASP A 109 -11.36 -12.68 -11.02
CA ASP A 109 -12.30 -13.14 -9.98
C ASP A 109 -12.56 -12.05 -8.93
N LEU A 110 -13.32 -11.04 -9.34
CA LEU A 110 -13.72 -9.93 -8.48
C LEU A 110 -14.51 -10.39 -7.24
N LYS A 111 -15.24 -11.52 -7.33
CA LYS A 111 -16.08 -12.01 -6.23
C LYS A 111 -15.22 -12.47 -5.05
N SER A 112 -14.17 -13.25 -5.31
CA SER A 112 -13.23 -13.68 -4.27
C SER A 112 -12.59 -12.48 -3.56
N VAL A 113 -12.16 -11.47 -4.33
CA VAL A 113 -11.60 -10.23 -3.78
C VAL A 113 -12.58 -9.54 -2.84
N LEU A 114 -13.80 -9.28 -3.30
CA LEU A 114 -14.82 -8.58 -2.49
C LEU A 114 -15.17 -9.33 -1.20
N VAL A 115 -15.18 -10.66 -1.23
CA VAL A 115 -15.45 -11.49 -0.05
C VAL A 115 -14.33 -11.36 0.98
N SER A 116 -13.08 -11.23 0.56
CA SER A 116 -11.94 -11.15 1.48
C SER A 116 -11.87 -9.85 2.29
N PHE A 117 -12.54 -8.77 1.85
CA PHE A 117 -12.57 -7.45 2.49
C PHE A 117 -13.82 -7.21 3.34
N ARG A 118 -14.69 -8.23 3.50
CA ARG A 118 -15.84 -8.18 4.41
C ARG A 118 -15.43 -8.60 5.82
#